data_AF-S8DB55-F1
#
_entry.id   AF-S8DB55-F1
#
_cell.length_a   1.000
_cell.length_b   1.000
_cell.length_c   1.000
_cell.angle_alpha   90.00
_cell.angle_beta   90.00
_cell.angle_gamma   90.00
#
_symmetry.space_group_name_H-M   'P 1'
#
loop_
_entity.id
_entity.type
_entity.pdbx_description
1 polymer ?
#
loop_
_entity_poly.entity_id
_entity_poly.type
_entity_poly.pdbx_seq_one_letter_code
_entity_poly.pdbx_strand_id
1 'polypeptide(L)'
;RMYGVDVVREFPHDPDAFTQGLLYAGDDTLFESTGLRGRSSVRRVALETGKVLAIHEMPTAYFGEGLTLLNDRLFQVTWLTKTGFIYDRSNLSRV
;
A
#
# COMPACT_ATOMS: atom_id res chain seq x y z
N ARG A 1 18.14 -1.57 -25.77
CA ARG A 1 18.27 -0.17 -25.30
C ARG A 1 18.33 -0.21 -23.78
N MET A 2 19.25 0.52 -23.16
CA MET A 2 19.23 0.77 -21.72
C MET A 2 18.54 2.11 -21.49
N TYR A 3 17.73 2.21 -20.44
CA TYR A 3 17.05 3.44 -20.03
C TYR A 3 17.66 3.94 -18.73
N GLY A 4 17.84 5.25 -18.62
CA GLY A 4 18.11 5.93 -17.35
C GLY A 4 16.80 6.44 -16.74
N VAL A 5 16.89 6.99 -15.52
CA VAL A 5 15.79 7.67 -14.84
C VAL A 5 16.24 9.07 -14.43
N ASP A 6 15.37 10.05 -14.62
CA ASP A 6 15.55 11.41 -14.13
C ASP A 6 14.53 11.68 -13.02
N VAL A 7 14.99 12.26 -11.91
CA VAL A 7 14.10 12.64 -10.81
C VAL A 7 13.39 13.94 -11.20
N VAL A 8 12.08 13.86 -11.43
CA VAL A 8 11.25 15.01 -11.82
C VAL A 8 10.72 15.75 -10.57
N ARG A 9 10.35 15.00 -9.54
CA ARG A 9 9.87 15.49 -8.25
C ARG A 9 10.19 14.47 -7.15
N GLU A 10 10.34 14.97 -5.94
CA GLU A 10 10.48 14.17 -4.72
C GLU A 10 9.32 14.49 -3.78
N PHE A 11 8.80 13.47 -3.10
CA PHE A 11 7.72 13.60 -2.14
C PHE A 11 8.12 12.95 -0.81
N PRO A 12 7.65 13.47 0.34
CA PRO A 12 7.88 12.82 1.62
C PRO A 12 7.27 11.41 1.65
N HIS A 13 7.97 10.48 2.27
CA HIS A 13 7.49 9.12 2.54
C HIS A 13 7.76 8.78 4.02
N ASP A 14 6.90 7.95 4.60
CA ASP A 14 7.06 7.47 5.97
C ASP A 14 8.28 6.53 6.06
N PRO A 15 9.39 6.93 6.72
CA PRO A 15 10.61 6.13 6.76
C PRO A 15 10.45 4.81 7.54
N ASP A 16 9.37 4.67 8.32
CA ASP A 16 9.03 3.47 9.06
C ASP A 16 8.14 2.48 8.25
N ALA A 17 7.72 2.88 7.03
CA ALA A 17 6.91 2.06 6.14
C ALA A 17 7.77 1.09 5.33
N PHE A 18 7.71 -0.21 5.65
CA PHE A 18 8.35 -1.25 4.84
C PHE A 18 7.50 -1.55 3.59
N THR A 19 7.54 -0.70 2.57
CA THR A 19 6.70 -0.78 1.36
C THR A 19 6.86 -2.10 0.62
N GLN A 20 5.76 -2.80 0.35
CA GLN A 20 5.72 -4.04 -0.45
C GLN A 20 4.71 -3.99 -1.61
N GLY A 21 3.79 -3.03 -1.60
CA GLY A 21 2.88 -2.75 -2.70
C GLY A 21 2.56 -1.26 -2.77
N LEU A 22 2.52 -0.69 -3.97
CA LEU A 22 2.30 0.74 -4.17
C LEU A 22 1.50 0.97 -5.45
N LEU A 23 0.46 1.79 -5.38
CA LEU A 23 -0.31 2.20 -6.55
C LEU A 23 -0.84 3.63 -6.41
N TYR A 24 -0.99 4.31 -7.56
CA TYR A 24 -1.65 5.61 -7.67
C TYR A 24 -3.12 5.42 -8.03
N ALA A 25 -4.01 6.08 -7.29
CA ALA A 25 -5.46 5.92 -7.44
C ALA A 25 -6.16 7.13 -8.09
N GLY A 26 -5.40 8.11 -8.57
CA GLY A 26 -5.92 9.42 -8.99
C GLY A 26 -5.91 10.44 -7.85
N ASP A 27 -6.08 11.71 -8.19
CA ASP A 27 -6.31 12.83 -7.25
C ASP A 27 -5.31 12.86 -6.08
N ASP A 28 -4.01 12.76 -6.42
CA ASP A 28 -2.89 12.78 -5.48
C ASP A 28 -3.03 11.79 -4.32
N THR A 29 -3.71 10.68 -4.57
CA THR A 29 -3.94 9.61 -3.60
C THR A 29 -3.17 8.36 -4.00
N LEU A 30 -2.39 7.85 -3.04
CA LEU A 30 -1.71 6.57 -3.12
C LEU A 30 -2.43 5.54 -2.25
N PHE A 31 -2.37 4.28 -2.67
CA PHE A 31 -2.54 3.15 -1.76
C PHE A 31 -1.23 2.39 -1.63
N GLU A 32 -0.92 2.00 -0.40
CA GLU A 32 0.32 1.33 -0.05
C GLU A 32 0.04 0.12 0.83
N SER A 33 0.75 -0.97 0.56
CA SER A 33 0.86 -2.12 1.46
C SER A 33 2.23 -2.11 2.11
N THR A 34 2.27 -2.30 3.42
CA THR A 34 3.51 -2.44 4.19
C THR A 34 3.67 -3.85 4.74
N GLY A 35 4.92 -4.29 4.81
CA GLY A 35 5.33 -5.55 5.43
C GLY A 35 5.67 -5.42 6.91
N LEU A 36 6.49 -6.37 7.40
CA LEU A 36 6.87 -6.63 8.80
C LEU A 36 5.72 -7.22 9.63
N ARG A 37 5.96 -8.41 10.21
CA ARG A 37 4.97 -9.09 11.06
C ARG A 37 4.60 -8.20 12.24
N GLY A 38 3.31 -8.04 12.48
CA GLY A 38 2.78 -7.15 13.53
C GLY A 38 2.81 -5.65 13.21
N ARG A 39 3.30 -5.25 12.02
CA ARG A 39 3.29 -3.86 11.52
C ARG A 39 2.79 -3.73 10.07
N SER A 40 2.34 -4.84 9.50
CA SER A 40 1.84 -4.87 8.13
C SER A 40 0.49 -4.17 8.05
N SER A 41 0.29 -3.36 7.02
CA SER A 41 -0.90 -2.53 6.90
C SER A 41 -1.26 -2.27 5.44
N VAL A 42 -2.51 -1.89 5.18
CA VAL A 42 -2.94 -1.22 3.94
C VAL A 42 -3.24 0.23 4.27
N ARG A 43 -2.69 1.16 3.50
CA ARG A 43 -2.73 2.60 3.77
C ARG A 43 -3.30 3.36 2.59
N ARG A 44 -4.07 4.42 2.86
CA ARG A 44 -4.35 5.49 1.90
C ARG A 44 -3.48 6.68 2.26
N VAL A 45 -2.68 7.18 1.32
CA VAL A 45 -1.63 8.19 1.58
C VAL A 45 -1.81 9.37 0.64
N ALA A 46 -1.68 10.59 1.15
CA ALA A 46 -1.63 11.80 0.33
C ALA A 46 -0.24 11.94 -0.31
N LEU A 47 -0.17 11.91 -1.65
CA LEU A 47 1.09 11.94 -2.43
C LEU A 47 1.98 13.11 -2.03
N GLU A 48 1.44 14.33 -2.07
CA GLU A 48 2.22 15.57 -1.89
C GLU A 48 2.87 15.70 -0.50
N THR A 49 2.33 15.01 0.51
CA THR A 49 2.77 15.18 1.92
C THR A 49 3.29 13.90 2.58
N GLY A 50 3.05 12.73 1.98
CA GLY A 50 3.30 11.43 2.61
C GLY A 50 2.37 11.10 3.79
N LYS A 51 1.37 11.95 4.09
CA LYS A 51 0.48 11.75 5.24
C LYS A 51 -0.45 10.55 5.02
N VAL A 52 -0.48 9.64 5.98
CA VAL A 52 -1.47 8.55 6.03
C VAL A 52 -2.85 9.14 6.36
N LEU A 53 -3.78 9.00 5.41
CA LEU A 53 -5.17 9.47 5.50
C LEU A 53 -6.11 8.40 6.07
N ALA A 54 -5.80 7.13 5.85
CA ALA A 54 -6.50 5.98 6.41
C ALA A 54 -5.55 4.79 6.48
N ILE A 55 -5.75 3.91 7.46
CA ILE A 55 -4.93 2.72 7.66
C ILE A 55 -5.79 1.54 8.11
N HIS A 56 -5.49 0.36 7.58
CA HIS A 56 -5.98 -0.92 8.05
C HIS A 56 -4.79 -1.76 8.52
N GLU A 57 -4.71 -2.01 9.82
CA GLU A 57 -3.70 -2.89 10.40
C GLU A 57 -4.05 -4.36 10.12
N MET A 58 -3.08 -5.11 9.59
CA MET A 58 -3.27 -6.53 9.33
C MET A 58 -3.16 -7.35 10.63
N PRO A 59 -3.80 -8.54 10.71
CA PRO A 59 -3.55 -9.45 11.81
C PRO A 59 -2.06 -9.81 11.91
N THR A 60 -1.53 -9.84 13.14
CA THR A 60 -0.09 -9.97 13.42
C THR A 60 0.56 -11.25 12.85
N ALA A 61 -0.24 -12.27 12.56
CA ALA A 61 0.20 -13.52 11.93
C ALA A 61 0.63 -13.37 10.47
N TYR A 62 0.29 -12.26 9.80
CA TYR A 62 0.59 -12.03 8.39
C TYR A 62 1.70 -11.00 8.21
N PHE A 63 2.38 -11.13 7.07
CA PHE A 63 3.30 -10.14 6.53
C PHE A 63 2.71 -9.70 5.18
N GLY A 64 2.37 -8.42 5.05
CA GLY A 64 1.76 -7.84 3.86
C GLY A 64 2.75 -7.70 2.70
N GLU A 65 2.29 -7.95 1.48
CA GLU A 65 3.11 -7.97 0.26
C GLU A 65 2.49 -7.07 -0.82
N GLY A 66 2.53 -7.45 -2.11
CA GLY A 66 1.96 -6.69 -3.21
C GLY A 66 0.48 -6.31 -3.02
N LEU A 67 0.11 -5.14 -3.56
CA LEU A 67 -1.23 -4.55 -3.51
C LEU A 67 -1.61 -4.04 -4.90
N THR A 68 -2.83 -4.31 -5.35
CA THR A 68 -3.38 -3.71 -6.58
C THR A 68 -4.83 -3.29 -6.40
N LEU A 69 -5.30 -2.39 -7.27
CA LEU A 69 -6.66 -1.89 -7.29
C LEU A 69 -7.36 -2.44 -8.54
N LEU A 70 -8.48 -3.12 -8.34
CA LEU A 70 -9.37 -3.57 -9.41
C LEU A 70 -10.79 -3.15 -9.07
N ASN A 71 -11.34 -2.25 -9.90
CA ASN A 71 -12.59 -1.54 -9.62
C ASN A 71 -12.50 -0.82 -8.25
N ASP A 72 -13.45 -1.06 -7.35
CA ASP A 72 -13.49 -0.44 -6.03
C ASP A 72 -12.84 -1.29 -4.93
N ARG A 73 -12.02 -2.28 -5.31
CA ARG A 73 -11.44 -3.24 -4.39
C ARG A 73 -9.93 -3.30 -4.49
N LEU A 74 -9.28 -3.23 -3.33
CA LEU A 74 -7.86 -3.48 -3.19
C LEU A 74 -7.62 -4.97 -2.95
N PHE A 75 -6.67 -5.55 -3.65
CA PHE A 75 -6.26 -6.95 -3.52
C PHE A 75 -4.83 -7.00 -3.03
N GLN A 76 -4.62 -7.64 -1.87
CA GLN A 76 -3.32 -7.75 -1.23
C GLN A 76 -2.92 -9.23 -1.10
N VAL A 77 -1.66 -9.54 -1.39
CA VAL A 77 -1.07 -10.86 -1.12
C VAL A 77 -0.24 -10.83 0.17
N THR A 78 0.14 -12.00 0.68
CA THR A 78 0.94 -12.11 1.90
C THR A 78 2.13 -13.05 1.72
N TRP A 79 3.19 -12.81 2.49
CA TRP A 79 4.44 -13.56 2.40
C TRP A 79 4.30 -14.97 2.99
N LEU A 80 4.79 -15.98 2.26
CA LEU A 80 4.82 -17.40 2.64
C LEU A 80 3.46 -18.04 2.96
N THR A 81 2.35 -17.36 2.68
CA THR A 81 1.01 -17.94 2.79
C THR A 81 0.32 -17.95 1.43
N LYS A 82 -0.71 -18.79 1.29
CA LYS A 82 -1.58 -18.79 0.10
C LYS A 82 -2.86 -17.95 0.33
N THR A 83 -2.86 -17.14 1.39
CA THR A 83 -3.98 -16.29 1.77
C THR A 83 -3.74 -14.88 1.25
N GLY A 84 -4.75 -14.32 0.57
CA GLY A 84 -4.83 -12.92 0.21
C GLY A 84 -6.02 -12.25 0.89
N PHE A 85 -6.04 -10.92 0.86
CA PHE A 85 -7.12 -10.11 1.42
C PHE A 85 -7.67 -9.15 0.40
N ILE A 86 -8.97 -8.85 0.54
CA ILE A 86 -9.69 -7.90 -0.28
C ILE A 86 -10.21 -6.79 0.64
N TYR A 87 -10.05 -5.54 0.22
CA TYR A 87 -10.49 -4.36 0.97
C TYR A 87 -11.35 -3.46 0.09
N ASP A 88 -12.37 -2.85 0.69
CA ASP A 88 -13.11 -1.76 0.06
C ASP A 88 -12.23 -0.50 0.01
N ARG A 89 -12.03 0.10 -1.18
CA ARG A 89 -11.13 1.27 -1.33
C ARG A 89 -11.59 2.50 -0.57
N SER A 90 -12.89 2.62 -0.28
CA SER A 90 -13.46 3.84 0.31
C SER A 90 -13.12 3.97 1.79
N ASN A 91 -13.12 2.83 2.50
CA ASN A 91 -13.00 2.78 3.96
C ASN A 91 -11.94 1.78 4.47
N LEU A 92 -11.27 1.03 3.59
CA LEU A 92 -10.28 -0.01 3.90
C LEU A 92 -10.80 -1.15 4.79
N SER A 93 -12.12 -1.31 4.91
CA SER A 93 -12.70 -2.48 5.56
C SER A 93 -12.44 -3.73 4.72
N ARG A 94 -12.14 -4.84 5.40
CA ARG A 94 -11.95 -6.13 4.74
C ARG A 94 -13.30 -6.68 4.29
N VAL A 95 -13.36 -7.17 3.04
CA VAL A 95 -14.54 -7.79 2.42
C VAL A 95 -14.52 -9.31 2.61
#